data_AF-A0A2V5YW61-F1
#
_entry.id   AF-A0A2V5YW61-F1
#
_cell.length_a   1.000
_cell.length_b   1.000
_cell.length_c   1.000
_cell.angle_alpha   90.00
_cell.angle_beta   90.00
_cell.angle_gamma   90.00
#
_symmetry.space_group_name_H-M   'P 1'
#
loop_
_entity.id
_entity.type
_entity.pdbx_description
1 polymer ?
#
loop_
_entity_poly.entity_id
_entity_poly.type
_entity_poly.pdbx_seq_one_letter_code
_entity_poly.pdbx_strand_id
1 'polypeptide(L)'
;MARPKIRRILSQSPALRARIEQSRAESATGVTFAPEHERVSSVVCKLAQGHALFELREPHPEPPDTIHVAPLGLTLRAEREAFESTHGPVISVWPEVRSRAMQHILHGIDAPHECPWLVVQSGLYRFHASVDSGIRVRIVIHEYLACHVHWK
;
A
#
# COMPACT_ATOMS: atom_id res chain seq x y z
N MET A 1 17.98 -12.42 -9.88
CA MET A 1 18.37 -11.17 -10.59
C MET A 1 18.48 -10.04 -9.57
N ALA A 2 19.66 -9.46 -9.32
CA ALA A 2 19.86 -8.44 -8.29
C ALA A 2 19.57 -7.03 -8.83
N ARG A 3 18.69 -6.26 -8.16
CA ARG A 3 18.34 -4.87 -8.56
C ARG A 3 19.57 -3.95 -8.40
N PRO A 4 20.12 -3.36 -9.49
CA PRO A 4 21.36 -2.57 -9.42
C PRO A 4 21.26 -1.37 -8.46
N LYS A 5 20.11 -0.69 -8.45
CA LYS A 5 19.85 0.44 -7.54
C LYS A 5 19.89 0.03 -6.07
N ILE A 6 19.27 -1.10 -5.71
CA ILE A 6 19.28 -1.62 -4.34
C ILE A 6 20.71 -2.01 -3.96
N ARG A 7 21.40 -2.77 -4.83
CA ARG A 7 22.80 -3.15 -4.61
C ARG A 7 23.69 -1.93 -4.35
N ARG A 8 23.56 -0.88 -5.16
CA ARG A 8 24.31 0.37 -5.02
C ARG A 8 24.03 1.06 -3.67
N ILE A 9 22.77 1.16 -3.27
CA ILE A 9 22.40 1.77 -1.98
C ILE A 9 23.00 0.97 -0.82
N LEU A 10 22.85 -0.35 -0.84
CA LEU A 10 23.38 -1.22 0.21
C LEU A 10 24.91 -1.30 0.22
N SER A 11 25.60 -1.05 -0.90
CA SER A 11 27.06 -0.91 -0.93
C SER A 11 27.54 0.44 -0.40
N GLN A 12 26.77 1.50 -0.60
CA GLN A 12 27.13 2.87 -0.19
C GLN A 12 26.71 3.20 1.25
N SER A 13 25.80 2.43 1.86
CA SER A 13 25.36 2.62 3.23
C SER A 13 25.53 1.34 4.07
N PRO A 14 26.73 1.11 4.64
CA PRO A 14 26.99 -0.04 5.51
C PRO A 14 26.05 -0.11 6.72
N ALA A 15 25.71 1.04 7.30
CA ALA A 15 24.78 1.11 8.43
C ALA A 15 23.37 0.62 8.05
N LEU A 16 22.84 1.01 6.88
CA LEU A 16 21.55 0.51 6.42
C LEU A 16 21.59 -1.00 6.15
N ARG A 17 22.68 -1.49 5.54
CA ARG A 17 22.87 -2.92 5.32
C ARG A 17 22.87 -3.69 6.64
N ALA A 18 23.69 -3.27 7.61
CA ALA A 18 23.78 -3.92 8.91
C ALA A 18 22.41 -4.01 9.61
N ARG A 19 21.62 -2.94 9.55
CA ARG A 19 20.25 -2.91 10.11
C ARG A 19 19.32 -3.91 9.43
N ILE A 20 19.35 -4.01 8.10
CA ILE A 20 18.54 -4.99 7.36
C ILE A 20 18.95 -6.42 7.73
N GLU A 21 20.25 -6.70 7.79
CA GLU A 21 20.76 -8.03 8.16
C GLU A 21 20.38 -8.37 9.61
N GLN A 22 20.46 -7.42 10.54
CA GLN A 22 20.04 -7.61 11.94
C GLN A 22 18.54 -7.84 12.08
N SER A 23 17.73 -7.32 11.16
CA SER A 23 16.29 -7.56 11.14
C SER A 23 15.91 -8.96 10.66
N ARG A 24 16.86 -9.73 10.11
CA ARG A 24 16.61 -11.02 9.48
C ARG A 24 16.76 -12.17 10.48
N ALA A 25 15.76 -13.04 10.54
CA ALA A 25 15.81 -14.30 11.26
C ALA A 25 15.63 -15.47 10.28
N GLU A 26 16.48 -16.48 10.40
CA GLU A 26 16.33 -17.76 9.70
C GLU A 26 15.78 -18.80 10.66
N SER A 27 14.82 -19.59 10.21
CA SER A 27 14.20 -20.68 10.96
C SER A 27 13.97 -21.89 10.06
N ALA A 28 13.66 -23.05 10.64
CA ALA A 28 13.29 -24.23 9.86
C ALA A 28 12.07 -24.00 8.93
N THR A 29 11.24 -23.01 9.25
CA THR A 29 10.05 -22.61 8.49
C THR A 29 10.32 -21.51 7.45
N GLY A 30 11.55 -20.99 7.36
CA GLY A 30 11.94 -19.98 6.38
C GLY A 30 12.58 -18.74 6.99
N VAL A 31 12.68 -17.69 6.16
CA VAL A 31 13.31 -16.41 6.50
C VAL A 31 12.22 -15.39 6.86
N THR A 32 12.34 -14.77 8.03
CA THR A 32 11.48 -13.66 8.47
C THR A 32 12.30 -12.40 8.64
N PHE A 33 11.66 -11.25 8.50
CA PHE A 33 12.24 -9.94 8.75
C PHE A 33 11.40 -9.20 9.79
N ALA A 34 12.05 -8.67 10.82
CA ALA A 34 11.48 -7.79 11.82
C ALA A 34 12.12 -6.38 11.68
N PRO A 35 11.78 -5.63 10.62
CA PRO A 35 12.36 -4.32 10.38
C PRO A 35 11.89 -3.30 11.43
N GLU A 36 12.56 -2.15 11.51
CA GLU A 36 12.11 -1.09 12.41
C GLU A 36 10.76 -0.53 11.95
N HIS A 37 9.70 -0.95 12.64
CA HIS A 37 8.33 -0.71 12.23
C HIS A 37 8.05 0.78 11.99
N GLU A 38 8.52 1.66 12.87
CA GLU A 38 8.35 3.12 12.72
C GLU A 38 8.88 3.67 11.40
N ARG A 39 10.02 3.15 10.91
CA ARG A 39 10.61 3.59 9.65
C ARG A 39 9.83 3.10 8.45
N VAL A 40 9.35 1.86 8.51
CA VAL A 40 8.49 1.29 7.48
C VAL A 40 7.19 2.08 7.42
N SER A 41 6.55 2.32 8.57
CA SER A 41 5.32 3.11 8.68
C SER A 41 5.51 4.55 8.19
N SER A 42 6.67 5.18 8.46
CA SER A 42 7.00 6.50 7.92
C SER A 42 7.09 6.54 6.39
N VAL A 43 7.61 5.48 5.76
CA VAL A 43 7.66 5.37 4.31
C VAL A 43 6.26 5.11 3.75
N VAL A 44 5.51 4.19 4.36
CA VAL A 44 4.15 3.84 3.97
C VAL A 44 3.22 5.05 4.07
N CYS A 45 3.32 5.85 5.14
CA CYS A 45 2.58 7.10 5.30
C CYS A 45 2.79 8.05 4.11
N LYS A 46 4.06 8.33 3.76
CA LYS A 46 4.39 9.20 2.62
C LYS A 46 3.85 8.67 1.29
N LEU A 47 3.97 7.36 1.06
CA LEU A 47 3.43 6.73 -0.15
C LEU A 47 1.90 6.86 -0.20
N ALA A 48 1.24 6.60 0.93
CA ALA A 48 -0.21 6.66 1.02
C ALA A 48 -0.74 8.09 0.84
N GLN A 49 -0.11 9.09 1.46
CA GLN A 49 -0.41 10.52 1.25
C GLN A 49 -0.26 10.91 -0.22
N GLY A 50 0.82 10.47 -0.87
CA GLY A 50 1.04 10.71 -2.29
C GLY A 50 -0.04 10.08 -3.17
N HIS A 51 -0.50 8.88 -2.83
CA HIS A 51 -1.56 8.18 -3.57
C HIS A 51 -2.95 8.78 -3.34
N ALA A 52 -3.28 9.18 -2.11
CA ALA A 52 -4.52 9.89 -1.81
C ALA A 52 -4.60 11.19 -2.63
N LEU A 53 -3.52 11.97 -2.63
CA LEU A 53 -3.46 13.21 -3.42
C LEU A 53 -3.52 12.93 -4.93
N PHE A 54 -2.84 11.89 -5.42
CA PHE A 54 -2.81 11.56 -6.85
C PHE A 54 -4.17 11.10 -7.37
N GLU A 55 -4.82 10.20 -6.64
CA GLU A 55 -6.00 9.48 -7.10
C GLU A 55 -7.30 10.20 -6.72
N LEU A 56 -7.39 10.65 -5.47
CA LEU A 56 -8.59 11.25 -4.87
C LEU A 56 -8.56 12.78 -4.90
N ARG A 57 -7.39 13.40 -5.16
CA ARG A 57 -7.12 14.86 -5.00
C ARG A 57 -7.21 15.37 -3.56
N GLU A 58 -7.20 14.48 -2.58
CA GLU A 58 -7.34 14.84 -1.17
C GLU A 58 -5.95 14.91 -0.48
N PRO A 59 -5.48 16.10 -0.06
CA PRO A 59 -4.23 16.23 0.68
C PRO A 59 -4.45 15.89 2.16
N HIS A 60 -3.69 14.92 2.67
CA HIS A 60 -3.63 14.57 4.10
C HIS A 60 -2.24 14.87 4.68
N PRO A 61 -1.95 16.12 5.08
CA PRO A 61 -0.67 16.46 5.71
C PRO A 61 -0.50 15.84 7.11
N GLU A 62 -1.60 15.58 7.81
CA GLU A 62 -1.64 14.92 9.10
C GLU A 62 -1.31 13.41 9.01
N PRO A 63 -0.79 12.81 10.10
CA PRO A 63 -0.60 11.37 10.14
C PRO A 63 -1.95 10.63 10.06
N PRO A 64 -1.98 9.46 9.41
CA PRO A 64 -3.17 8.60 9.38
C PRO A 64 -3.54 8.09 10.77
N ASP A 65 -4.82 7.81 10.97
CA ASP A 65 -5.33 7.19 12.20
C ASP A 65 -4.75 5.78 12.40
N THR A 66 -4.58 5.04 11.31
CA THR A 66 -4.03 3.68 11.35
C THR A 66 -3.11 3.40 10.16
N ILE A 67 -2.02 2.70 10.46
CA ILE A 67 -1.13 2.09 9.46
C ILE A 67 -0.93 0.64 9.85
N HIS A 68 -1.34 -0.27 8.98
CA HIS A 68 -1.07 -1.70 9.11
C HIS A 68 -0.12 -2.14 8.01
N VAL A 69 0.93 -2.86 8.40
CA VAL A 69 1.92 -3.41 7.46
C VAL A 69 2.14 -4.86 7.80
N ALA A 70 1.90 -5.75 6.84
CA ALA A 70 2.03 -7.18 7.04
C ALA A 70 2.52 -7.86 5.75
N PRO A 71 3.32 -8.94 5.87
CA PRO A 71 3.56 -9.82 4.73
C PRO A 71 2.27 -10.53 4.31
N LEU A 72 1.91 -10.45 3.03
CA LEU A 72 0.75 -11.13 2.41
C LEU A 72 0.80 -12.65 2.61
N GLY A 73 1.99 -13.24 2.68
CA GLY A 73 2.16 -14.66 2.95
C GLY A 73 1.83 -15.07 4.39
N LEU A 74 1.74 -14.11 5.32
CA LEU A 74 1.45 -14.36 6.73
C LEU A 74 0.02 -13.98 7.15
N THR A 75 -0.71 -13.27 6.29
CA THR A 75 -2.13 -12.94 6.52
C THR A 75 -3.01 -14.15 6.26
N LEU A 76 -4.06 -14.34 7.06
CA LEU A 76 -5.05 -15.39 6.81
C LEU A 76 -5.72 -15.16 5.46
N ARG A 77 -6.15 -16.24 4.80
CA ARG A 77 -6.79 -16.16 3.48
C ARG A 77 -7.98 -15.19 3.46
N ALA A 78 -8.83 -15.24 4.48
CA ALA A 78 -9.99 -14.36 4.61
C ALA A 78 -9.59 -12.88 4.78
N GLU A 79 -8.54 -12.61 5.55
CA GLU A 79 -8.02 -11.24 5.73
C GLU A 79 -7.42 -10.70 4.43
N ARG A 80 -6.72 -11.55 3.69
CA ARG A 80 -6.19 -11.21 2.37
C ARG A 80 -7.30 -10.92 1.38
N GLU A 81 -8.33 -11.78 1.30
CA GLU A 81 -9.49 -11.58 0.42
C GLU A 81 -10.22 -10.27 0.77
N ALA A 82 -10.41 -9.98 2.07
CA ALA A 82 -10.97 -8.70 2.52
C ALA A 82 -10.08 -7.50 2.16
N PHE A 83 -8.76 -7.65 2.29
CA PHE A 83 -7.80 -6.61 1.90
C PHE A 83 -7.78 -6.37 0.38
N GLU A 84 -7.91 -7.41 -0.44
CA GLU A 84 -7.85 -7.30 -1.91
C GLU A 84 -9.20 -6.87 -2.52
N SER A 85 -10.32 -7.11 -1.82
CA SER A 85 -11.67 -6.75 -2.27
C SER A 85 -11.82 -5.24 -2.51
N THR A 86 -12.27 -4.87 -3.71
CA THR A 86 -12.60 -3.48 -4.09
C THR A 86 -14.08 -3.16 -3.88
N HIS A 87 -14.89 -4.14 -3.50
CA HIS A 87 -16.32 -3.95 -3.24
C HIS A 87 -16.51 -3.19 -1.92
N GLY A 88 -16.88 -1.90 -2.01
CA GLY A 88 -17.29 -1.09 -0.87
C GLY A 88 -18.73 -1.38 -0.45
N PRO A 89 -19.18 -0.86 0.72
CA PRO A 89 -20.60 -0.83 1.06
C PRO A 89 -21.40 -0.12 -0.05
N VAL A 90 -22.64 -0.56 -0.28
CA VAL A 90 -23.56 -0.06 -1.33
C VAL A 90 -23.82 1.46 -1.25
N ILE A 91 -23.47 2.09 -0.13
CA ILE A 91 -23.52 3.56 0.04
C ILE A 91 -22.22 4.15 -0.51
N SER A 92 -22.20 4.41 -1.82
CA SER A 92 -21.08 5.07 -2.49
C SER A 92 -20.90 6.50 -2.00
N VAL A 93 -19.83 6.75 -1.26
CA VAL A 93 -19.27 8.11 -1.17
C VAL A 93 -18.63 8.41 -2.52
N TRP A 94 -19.09 9.49 -3.15
CA TRP A 94 -18.55 9.92 -4.43
C TRP A 94 -17.20 10.59 -4.21
N PRO A 95 -16.16 10.24 -4.99
CA PRO A 95 -14.89 10.94 -4.96
C PRO A 95 -15.04 12.41 -5.34
N GLU A 96 -14.05 13.24 -4.99
CA GLU A 96 -14.06 14.65 -5.34
C GLU A 96 -14.21 14.87 -6.86
N VAL A 97 -14.99 15.88 -7.23
CA VAL A 97 -15.23 16.26 -8.63
C VAL A 97 -13.89 16.58 -9.31
N ARG A 98 -13.62 15.93 -10.45
CA ARG A 98 -12.35 15.97 -11.21
C ARG A 98 -11.17 15.21 -10.59
N SER A 99 -11.37 14.43 -9.54
CA SER A 99 -10.41 13.40 -9.13
C SER A 99 -10.23 12.34 -10.23
N ARG A 100 -9.14 11.58 -10.16
CA ARG A 100 -8.95 10.45 -11.10
C ARG A 100 -9.95 9.36 -10.79
N ALA A 101 -10.20 9.08 -9.51
CA ALA A 101 -11.24 8.16 -9.08
C ALA A 101 -12.62 8.50 -9.70
N MET A 102 -13.01 9.78 -9.74
CA MET A 102 -14.23 10.21 -10.42
C MET A 102 -14.19 9.95 -11.93
N GLN A 103 -13.03 10.16 -12.58
CA GLN A 103 -12.87 9.83 -14.00
C GLN A 103 -12.97 8.34 -14.27
N HIS A 104 -12.42 7.49 -13.39
CA HIS A 104 -12.55 6.04 -13.48
C HIS A 104 -14.01 5.60 -13.41
N ILE A 105 -14.80 6.18 -12.49
CA ILE A 105 -16.23 5.92 -12.38
C ILE A 105 -16.98 6.37 -13.65
N LEU A 106 -16.71 7.58 -14.14
CA LEU A 106 -17.39 8.13 -15.32
C LEU A 106 -17.04 7.39 -16.62
N HIS A 107 -15.82 6.87 -16.74
CA HIS A 107 -15.39 6.10 -17.91
C HIS A 107 -15.71 4.60 -17.78
N GLY A 108 -15.96 4.10 -16.57
CA GLY A 108 -16.35 2.73 -16.28
C GLY A 108 -17.85 2.52 -16.42
N ILE A 109 -18.34 2.41 -17.66
CA ILE A 109 -19.78 2.28 -17.97
C ILE A 109 -20.39 0.96 -17.42
N ASP A 110 -19.59 -0.02 -17.00
CA ASP A 110 -20.06 -1.34 -16.56
C ASP A 110 -19.90 -1.65 -15.05
N ALA A 111 -19.20 -0.82 -14.27
CA ALA A 111 -19.03 -1.01 -12.82
C ALA A 111 -18.73 0.30 -12.06
N PRO A 112 -19.70 1.23 -11.97
CA PRO A 112 -19.51 2.58 -11.43
C PRO A 112 -19.17 2.66 -9.93
N HIS A 113 -19.13 1.53 -9.22
CA HIS A 113 -18.87 1.47 -7.78
C HIS A 113 -17.47 0.93 -7.42
N GLU A 114 -16.63 0.64 -8.41
CA GLU A 114 -15.33 0.02 -8.17
C GLU A 114 -14.19 0.91 -8.69
N CYS A 115 -13.43 1.50 -7.76
CA CYS A 115 -12.09 1.99 -8.09
C CYS A 115 -11.17 0.77 -8.21
N PRO A 116 -10.56 0.50 -9.38
CA PRO A 116 -9.73 -0.68 -9.54
C PRO A 116 -8.40 -0.51 -8.79
N TRP A 117 -7.73 -1.63 -8.55
CA TRP A 117 -6.30 -1.58 -8.21
C TRP A 117 -5.51 -0.97 -9.36
N LEU A 118 -4.78 0.12 -9.09
CA LEU A 118 -3.84 0.71 -10.03
C LEU A 118 -2.53 -0.07 -9.98
N VAL A 119 -2.25 -0.81 -11.05
CA VAL A 119 -1.00 -1.55 -11.23
C VAL A 119 0.05 -0.62 -11.85
N VAL A 120 0.97 -0.11 -11.02
CA VAL A 120 2.06 0.77 -11.47
C VAL A 120 3.17 -0.04 -12.12
N GLN A 121 3.50 -1.19 -11.51
CA GLN A 121 4.49 -2.14 -12.02
C GLN A 121 4.00 -3.56 -11.71
N SER A 122 3.74 -4.34 -12.77
CA SER A 122 3.23 -5.71 -12.62
C SER A 122 4.11 -6.55 -11.70
N GLY A 123 3.48 -7.19 -10.70
CA GLY A 123 4.14 -8.02 -9.68
C GLY A 123 5.03 -7.27 -8.69
N LEU A 124 5.14 -5.95 -8.79
CA LEU A 124 6.10 -5.15 -8.02
C LEU A 124 5.45 -4.03 -7.20
N TYR A 125 4.45 -3.37 -7.77
CA TYR A 125 3.81 -2.24 -7.11
C TYR A 125 2.41 -2.02 -7.66
N ARG A 126 1.42 -2.15 -6.77
CA ARG A 126 0.04 -1.75 -7.03
C ARG A 126 -0.54 -1.06 -5.81
N PHE A 127 -1.49 -0.17 -6.03
CA PHE A 127 -2.20 0.49 -4.94
C PHE A 127 -3.68 0.66 -5.28
N HIS A 128 -4.48 0.90 -4.25
CA HIS A 128 -5.89 1.22 -4.36
C HIS A 128 -6.19 2.33 -3.37
N ALA A 129 -6.80 3.42 -3.84
CA ALA A 129 -7.28 4.50 -3.00
C ALA A 129 -8.81 4.61 -3.16
N SER A 130 -9.51 4.80 -2.07
CA SER A 130 -10.97 4.94 -2.07
C SER A 130 -11.45 5.81 -0.93
N VAL A 131 -12.63 6.39 -1.13
CA VAL A 131 -13.39 7.11 -0.10
C VAL A 131 -14.51 6.20 0.41
N ASP A 132 -14.59 6.00 1.71
CA ASP A 132 -15.68 5.28 2.40
C ASP A 132 -16.18 6.13 3.60
N SER A 133 -16.18 5.58 4.82
CA SER A 133 -16.27 6.36 6.07
C SER A 133 -15.07 7.29 6.31
N GLY A 134 -14.04 7.20 5.49
CA GLY A 134 -12.87 8.07 5.46
C GLY A 134 -12.04 7.78 4.19
N ILE A 135 -10.76 8.16 4.19
CA ILE A 135 -9.84 7.78 3.10
C ILE A 135 -9.12 6.50 3.45
N ARG A 136 -9.19 5.55 2.52
CA ARG A 136 -8.46 4.29 2.59
C ARG A 136 -7.45 4.19 1.46
N VAL A 137 -6.19 3.96 1.80
CA VAL A 137 -5.13 3.63 0.84
C VAL A 137 -4.53 2.26 1.15
N ARG A 138 -4.57 1.37 0.17
CA ARG A 138 -3.97 0.03 0.22
C ARG A 138 -2.84 -0.05 -0.78
N ILE A 139 -1.71 -0.62 -0.39
CA ILE A 139 -0.52 -0.73 -1.22
C ILE A 139 0.00 -2.16 -1.13
N VAL A 140 0.41 -2.72 -2.26
CA VAL A 140 1.11 -4.00 -2.33
C VAL A 140 2.46 -3.79 -3.01
N ILE A 141 3.52 -4.21 -2.33
CA ILE A 141 4.91 -4.11 -2.80
C ILE A 141 5.46 -5.54 -2.99
N HIS A 142 5.91 -5.85 -4.21
CA HIS A 142 6.46 -7.15 -4.63
C HIS A 142 5.54 -8.36 -4.39
N GLU A 143 4.21 -8.16 -4.37
CA GLU A 143 3.23 -9.19 -3.97
C GLU A 143 3.60 -9.86 -2.63
N TYR A 144 4.35 -9.14 -1.80
CA TYR A 144 4.86 -9.61 -0.52
C TYR A 144 4.37 -8.71 0.61
N LEU A 145 4.55 -7.40 0.52
CA LEU A 145 4.22 -6.48 1.61
C LEU A 145 2.87 -5.80 1.34
N ALA A 146 1.86 -6.12 2.14
CA ALA A 146 0.60 -5.40 2.18
C ALA A 146 0.69 -4.24 3.18
N CYS A 147 0.23 -3.07 2.74
CA CYS A 147 0.11 -1.89 3.57
C CYS A 147 -1.32 -1.38 3.48
N HIS A 148 -1.94 -1.08 4.62
CA HIS A 148 -3.26 -0.49 4.72
C HIS A 148 -3.16 0.76 5.59
N VAL A 149 -3.55 1.89 5.01
CA VAL A 149 -3.56 3.19 5.65
C VAL A 149 -4.97 3.75 5.62
N HIS A 150 -5.39 4.37 6.71
CA HIS A 150 -6.73 4.93 6.84
C HIS A 150 -6.70 6.26 7.59
N TRP A 151 -7.44 7.23 7.05
CA TRP A 151 -7.82 8.50 7.67
C TRP A 151 -9.35 8.52 7.81
N LYS A 152 -9.88 8.97 8.95
CA LYS A 152 -11.32 9.18 9.17
C LYS A 152 -11.81 10.51 8.61
#